data_AF-A0A923YE07-F1
#
_entry.id   AF-A0A923YE07-F1
#
_cell.length_a   1.000
_cell.length_b   1.000
_cell.length_c   1.000
_cell.angle_alpha   90.00
_cell.angle_beta   90.00
_cell.angle_gamma   90.00
#
_symmetry.space_group_name_H-M   'P 1'
#
loop_
_entity.id
_entity.type
_entity.pdbx_description
1 polymer ?
#
loop_
_entity_poly.entity_id
_entity_poly.type
_entity_poly.pdbx_seq_one_letter_code
_entity_poly.pdbx_strand_id
1 'polypeptide(L)' 'MLYDGYHLWGMHLVWWFAWFIMIFWIFATPYTIPGQRSPRNSALDILMKRFAAGEISKDEYQERKNILQAS' A
#
# COMPACT_ATOMS: atom_id res chain seq x y z
N MET A 1 -12.12 32.69 -41.76
CA MET A 1 -12.74 32.93 -40.44
C MET A 1 -13.12 31.60 -39.79
N LEU A 2 -12.14 30.76 -39.43
CA LEU A 2 -12.39 29.45 -38.81
C LEU A 2 -11.25 29.08 -37.84
N TYR A 3 -10.95 29.95 -36.86
CA TYR A 3 -9.94 29.64 -35.84
C TYR A 3 -10.29 30.06 -34.41
N ASP A 4 -11.54 30.48 -34.13
CA ASP A 4 -11.95 30.94 -32.79
C ASP A 4 -12.68 29.89 -31.94
N GLY A 5 -12.98 28.70 -32.49
CA GLY A 5 -13.76 27.66 -31.77
C GLY A 5 -12.95 26.72 -30.87
N TYR A 6 -11.63 26.61 -31.08
CA TYR A 6 -10.80 25.60 -30.40
C TYR A 6 -10.33 26.01 -28.99
N HIS A 7 -10.34 27.30 -28.67
CA HIS A 7 -9.82 27.80 -27.39
C HIS A 7 -10.77 27.57 -26.21
N LEU A 8 -12.09 27.55 -26.44
CA LEU A 8 -13.08 27.43 -25.36
C LEU A 8 -13.31 25.98 -24.91
N TRP A 9 -13.11 25.00 -25.80
CA TRP A 9 -13.33 23.57 -25.51
C TRP A 9 -12.04 22.78 -25.31
N GLY A 10 -10.95 23.12 -26.02
CA GLY A 10 -9.69 22.38 -25.95
C GLY A 10 -8.96 22.55 -24.61
N MET A 11 -9.00 23.75 -24.03
CA MET A 11 -8.26 24.04 -22.79
C MET A 11 -8.89 23.36 -21.57
N HIS A 12 -10.22 23.26 -21.52
CA HIS A 12 -10.94 22.60 -20.41
C HIS A 12 -10.85 21.07 -20.46
N LEU A 13 -10.89 20.47 -21.65
CA LEU A 13 -10.79 19.02 -21.82
C LEU A 13 -9.40 18.49 -21.47
N VAL A 14 -8.35 19.20 -21.90
CA VAL A 14 -6.96 18.86 -21.56
C VAL A 14 -6.74 18.97 -20.05
N TRP A 15 -7.30 20.02 -19.43
CA TRP A 15 -7.23 20.20 -17.98
C TRP A 15 -7.93 19.07 -17.21
N TRP A 16 -9.14 18.69 -17.63
CA TRP A 16 -9.85 17.54 -17.05
C TRP A 16 -9.07 16.23 -17.18
N PHE A 17 -8.43 16.01 -18.33
CA PHE A 17 -7.58 14.82 -18.54
C PHE A 17 -6.38 14.80 -17.58
N ALA A 18 -5.75 15.95 -17.33
CA ALA A 18 -4.66 16.06 -16.36
C ALA A 18 -5.12 15.70 -14.94
N TRP A 19 -6.30 16.16 -14.51
CA TRP A 19 -6.90 15.77 -13.22
C TRP A 19 -7.22 14.28 -13.14
N PHE A 20 -7.80 13.70 -14.18
CA PHE A 20 -8.10 12.26 -14.23
C PHE A 20 -6.84 11.41 -14.13
N ILE A 21 -5.77 11.79 -14.85
CA ILE A 21 -4.48 11.09 -14.78
C ILE A 21 -3.93 11.18 -13.35
N MET A 22 -3.98 12.36 -12.71
CA MET A 22 -3.49 12.52 -11.34
C MET A 22 -4.27 11.66 -10.34
N ILE A 23 -5.60 11.61 -10.44
CA ILE A 23 -6.44 10.76 -9.58
C ILE A 23 -6.16 9.28 -9.86
N PHE A 24 -6.06 8.90 -11.13
CA PHE A 24 -5.73 7.54 -11.52
C PHE A 24 -4.38 7.11 -10.95
N TRP A 25 -3.36 7.98 -10.96
CA TRP A 25 -2.06 7.72 -10.33
C TRP A 25 -2.17 7.49 -8.82
N ILE A 26 -3.08 8.16 -8.10
CA ILE A 26 -3.30 7.92 -6.67
C ILE A 26 -3.80 6.50 -6.41
N PHE A 27 -4.65 5.95 -7.29
CA PHE A 27 -5.15 4.58 -7.19
C PHE A 27 -4.22 3.52 -7.80
N ALA A 28 -3.52 3.87 -8.88
CA ALA A 28 -2.62 2.98 -9.61
C ALA A 28 -1.26 2.86 -8.95
N THR A 29 -0.85 3.83 -8.13
CA THR A 29 0.23 3.60 -7.18
C THR A 29 -0.33 2.64 -6.15
N PRO A 30 0.14 1.38 -6.07
CA PRO A 30 -0.09 0.61 -4.87
C PRO A 30 0.68 1.40 -3.81
N TYR A 31 0.00 2.29 -3.09
CA TYR A 31 0.40 2.62 -1.75
C TYR A 31 0.36 1.28 -1.03
N THR A 32 1.47 0.54 -1.13
CA THR A 32 1.86 -0.45 -0.17
C THR A 32 1.97 0.35 1.10
N ILE A 33 0.84 0.52 1.79
CA ILE A 33 0.77 1.17 3.09
C ILE A 33 1.86 0.44 3.89
N PRO A 34 3.00 1.08 4.20
CA PRO A 34 4.14 0.40 4.81
C PRO A 34 3.89 0.23 6.30
N GLY A 35 2.69 -0.26 6.63
CA GLY A 35 1.99 0.00 7.88
C GLY A 35 0.60 -0.63 7.93
N GLN A 36 0.02 -1.11 6.82
CA GLN A 36 -1.10 -2.05 6.86
C GLN A 36 -0.56 -3.45 7.17
N ARG A 37 0.24 -3.54 8.23
CA ARG A 37 0.50 -4.77 8.93
C ARG A 37 -0.83 -5.10 9.56
N SER A 38 -1.61 -5.95 8.89
CA SER A 38 -2.66 -6.70 9.55
C SER A 38 -2.13 -7.12 10.93
N PRO A 39 -2.88 -6.95 12.03
CA PRO A 39 -2.38 -7.21 13.39
C PRO A 39 -1.67 -8.57 13.51
N ARG A 40 -2.09 -9.55 12.69
CA ARG A 40 -1.46 -10.86 12.51
C ARG A 40 -0.01 -10.81 11.98
N ASN A 41 0.24 -10.00 10.95
CA ASN A 41 1.59 -9.78 10.42
C ASN A 41 2.46 -9.01 11.41
N SER A 42 1.91 -8.07 12.19
CA SER A 42 2.69 -7.36 13.21
C SER A 42 3.18 -8.28 14.33
N ALA A 43 2.31 -9.16 14.84
CA ALA A 43 2.67 -10.10 15.90
C ALA A 43 3.74 -11.10 15.47
N LEU A 44 3.64 -11.65 14.24
CA LEU A 44 4.64 -12.55 13.69
C LEU A 44 5.99 -11.85 13.44
N ASP A 45 5.97 -10.57 13.05
CA ASP A 45 7.19 -9.79 12.79
C ASP A 45 7.94 -9.48 14.09
N ILE A 46 7.22 -9.20 15.18
CA ILE A 46 7.81 -9.07 16.52
C ILE A 46 8.41 -10.40 16.99
N LEU A 47 7.69 -11.50 16.79
CA LEU A 47 8.16 -12.85 17.14
C LEU A 47 9.43 -13.22 16.35
N MET A 48 9.46 -12.92 15.05
CA MET A 48 10.62 -13.18 14.19
C MET A 48 11.83 -12.32 14.59
N LYS A 49 11.62 -11.04 14.94
CA LYS A 49 12.69 -10.18 15.46
C LYS A 49 13.33 -10.74 16.73
N ARG A 50 12.53 -11.24 17.67
CA ARG A 50 13.04 -11.84 18.92
C ARG A 50 13.81 -13.14 18.67
N PHE A 51 13.35 -13.95 17.72
CA PHE A 51 14.08 -15.16 17.31
C PHE A 51 15.42 -14.81 16.66
N ALA A 52 15.43 -13.82 15.76
CA ALA A 52 16.66 -13.33 15.13
C ALA A 52 17.65 -12.70 16.13
N ALA A 53 17.13 -12.08 17.20
CA ALA A 53 17.93 -11.57 18.31
C ALA A 53 18.46 -12.68 19.24
N GLY A 54 18.03 -13.92 19.07
CA GLY A 54 18.40 -15.04 19.93
C GLY A 54 17.73 -15.02 21.32
N GLU A 55 16.72 -14.16 21.52
CA GLU A 55 16.01 -14.04 22.80
C GLU A 55 15.04 -15.19 23.07
N ILE A 56 14.65 -15.95 22.03
CA ILE A 56 13.75 -17.09 22.12
C ILE A 56 14.33 -18.31 21.40
N SER A 57 14.05 -19.49 21.93
CA SER A 57 14.43 -20.75 21.29
C SER A 57 13.54 -21.06 20.07
N LYS A 58 14.01 -21.94 19.19
CA LYS A 58 13.27 -22.42 18.03
C LYS A 58 11.91 -23.03 18.42
N ASP A 59 11.86 -23.76 19.53
CA ASP A 59 10.64 -24.41 20.01
C ASP A 59 9.58 -23.38 20.41
N GLU A 60 9.96 -22.37 21.20
CA GLU A 60 9.08 -21.28 21.60
C GLU A 60 8.58 -20.45 20.41
N TYR A 61 9.45 -20.22 19.42
CA TYR A 61 9.07 -19.54 18.18
C TYR A 61 7.98 -20.33 17.45
N GLN A 62 8.12 -21.64 17.37
CA GLN A 62 7.23 -22.50 16.60
C GLN A 62 5.85 -22.65 17.26
N GLU A 63 5.82 -22.75 18.59
CA GLU A 63 4.57 -22.79 19.37
C GLU A 63 3.78 -21.49 19.24
N ARG A 64 4.44 -20.34 19.44
CA ARG A 64 3.80 -19.01 19.33
C ARG A 64 3.35 -18.71 17.90
N LYS A 65 4.12 -19.15 16.89
CA LYS A 65 3.73 -19.04 15.48
C LYS A 65 2.45 -19.82 15.18
N ASN A 66 2.31 -21.03 15.72
CA ASN A 66 1.11 -21.85 15.53
C ASN A 66 -0.12 -21.22 16.19
N ILE A 67 0.02 -20.68 17.40
CA ILE A 67 -1.06 -19.98 18.11
C ILE A 67 -1.55 -18.76 17.30
N LEU A 68 -0.63 -17.96 16.76
CA LEU A 68 -0.93 -16.79 15.94
C LEU A 68 -1.49 -17.14 14.55
N GLN A 69 -1.26 -18.35 14.04
CA GLN A 69 -1.83 -18.84 12.79
C GLN A 69 -3.17 -19.56 12.95
N ALA A 70 -3.50 -19.99 14.16
CA ALA A 70 -4.78 -20.63 14.48
C ALA A 70 -5.88 -19.63 14.90
N SER A 71 -5.53 -18.37 15.19
CA SER A 71 -6.41 -17.28 15.64
C SER A 71 -6.77 -16.28 14.55
#